data_AF-A0AAE0AY08-F1
#
_entry.id   AF-A0AAE0AY08-F1
#
_cell.length_a   1.000
_cell.length_b   1.000
_cell.length_c   1.000
_cell.angle_alpha   90.00
_cell.angle_beta   90.00
_cell.angle_gamma   90.00
#
_symmetry.space_group_name_H-M   'P 1'
#
loop_
_entity.id
_entity.type
_entity.pdbx_description
1 polymer ?
#
loop_
_entity_poly.entity_id
_entity_poly.type
_entity_poly.pdbx_seq_one_letter_code
_entity_poly.pdbx_strand_id
1 'polypeptide(L)' 'MDNAWTIKKRILAFRVFDDKHTNANIFRQLRIIFAEYKIDNKIFAIGFDNASSNTAAIPALIELCKPYLGGKFFIKDV' A
#
# COMPACT_ATOMS: atom_id res chain seq x y z
N MET A 1 -6.23 13.09 -9.54
CA MET A 1 -6.25 14.56 -9.45
C MET A 1 -7.60 15.03 -9.92
N ASP A 2 -8.12 16.13 -9.37
CA ASP A 2 -9.34 16.73 -9.93
C ASP A 2 -9.00 17.55 -11.18
N ASN A 3 -10.03 18.11 -11.82
CA ASN A 3 -9.87 18.95 -13.02
C ASN A 3 -9.06 20.23 -12.75
N ALA A 4 -8.83 20.58 -11.48
CA ALA A 4 -7.98 21.68 -11.05
C ALA A 4 -6.57 21.20 -10.66
N TRP A 5 -6.15 20.01 -11.10
CA TRP A 5 -4.83 19.44 -10.84
C TRP A 5 -4.49 19.28 -9.34
N THR A 6 -5.50 19.23 -8.48
CA THR A 6 -5.31 19.13 -7.04
C THR A 6 -5.26 17.67 -6.59
N ILE A 7 -4.26 17.33 -5.78
CA ILE A 7 -4.16 16.03 -5.10
C ILE A 7 -5.14 16.02 -3.92
N LYS A 8 -5.96 14.97 -3.82
CA LYS A 8 -6.86 14.79 -2.69
C LYS A 8 -6.22 13.83 -1.68
N LYS A 9 -6.06 14.29 -0.44
CA LYS A 9 -5.69 13.45 0.70
C LYS A 9 -6.95 12.89 1.35
N ARG A 10 -7.02 11.56 1.53
CA ARG A 10 -8.14 10.88 2.18
C ARG A 10 -7.60 9.74 3.04
N ILE A 11 -8.21 9.53 4.20
CA ILE A 11 -7.99 8.30 4.97
C ILE A 11 -8.91 7.24 4.36
N LEU A 12 -8.34 6.13 3.89
CA LEU A 12 -9.13 5.01 3.37
C LEU A 12 -9.59 4.11 4.52
N ALA A 13 -8.69 3.71 5.42
CA ALA A 13 -9.05 2.82 6.52
C ALA A 13 -8.25 3.15 7.77
N PHE A 14 -8.91 3.00 8.93
CA PHE A 14 -8.29 2.95 10.24
C PHE A 14 -8.87 1.73 10.96
N ARG A 15 -8.03 0.73 11.24
CA ARG A 15 -8.49 -0.59 11.69
C ARG A 15 -7.69 -1.05 12.88
N VAL A 16 -8.36 -1.77 13.77
CA VAL A 16 -7.68 -2.58 14.79
C VAL A 16 -6.96 -3.72 14.07
N PHE A 17 -5.69 -3.93 14.42
CA PHE A 17 -4.85 -4.96 13.82
C PHE A 17 -4.34 -5.89 14.93
N ASP A 18 -5.19 -6.85 15.30
CA ASP A 18 -4.94 -7.75 16.42
C ASP A 18 -3.98 -8.92 16.09
N ASP A 19 -3.66 -9.10 14.81
CA ASP A 19 -2.69 -10.10 14.41
C ASP A 19 -1.25 -9.65 14.74
N LYS A 20 -0.34 -10.63 14.86
CA LYS A 20 1.10 -10.31 14.90
C LYS A 20 1.48 -9.48 13.67
N HIS A 21 2.25 -8.41 13.89
CA HIS A 21 2.81 -7.52 12.87
C HIS A 21 3.87 -8.20 12.00
N THR A 22 3.42 -9.16 11.18
CA THR A 22 4.22 -9.88 10.19
C THR A 22 3.96 -9.32 8.79
N ASN A 23 4.93 -9.46 7.89
CA ASN A 23 4.79 -9.04 6.49
C ASN A 23 3.55 -9.65 5.81
N ALA A 24 3.27 -10.94 6.05
CA ALA A 24 2.11 -11.64 5.50
C ALA A 24 0.78 -11.03 5.98
N ASN A 25 0.69 -10.69 7.27
CA ASN A 25 -0.52 -10.07 7.83
C ASN A 25 -0.69 -8.64 7.34
N ILE A 26 0.40 -7.86 7.23
CA ILE A 26 0.38 -6.50 6.66
C ILE A 26 -0.10 -6.55 5.20
N PHE A 27 0.49 -7.43 4.39
CA PHE A 27 0.06 -7.65 3.01
C PHE A 27 -1.42 -8.02 2.91
N ARG A 28 -1.89 -8.93 3.79
CA ARG A 28 -3.30 -9.34 3.86
C ARG A 28 -4.22 -8.14 4.12
N GLN A 29 -3.89 -7.30 5.09
CA GLN A 29 -4.70 -6.13 5.43
C GLN A 29 -4.75 -5.12 4.28
N LEU A 30 -3.61 -4.83 3.65
CA LEU A 30 -3.55 -3.93 2.50
C LEU A 30 -4.35 -4.48 1.31
N ARG A 31 -4.24 -5.77 1.02
CA ARG A 31 -5.03 -6.42 -0.04
C ARG A 31 -6.53 -6.28 0.19
N ILE A 32 -7.01 -6.44 1.43
CA ILE A 32 -8.43 -6.26 1.78
C ILE A 32 -8.85 -4.80 1.52
N ILE A 33 -8.07 -3.83 2.00
CA ILE A 33 -8.35 -2.41 1.79
C ILE A 33 -8.38 -2.07 0.30
N PHE A 34 -7.40 -2.54 -0.47
CA PHE A 34 -7.33 -2.24 -1.91
C PHE A 34 -8.53 -2.80 -2.67
N ALA A 35 -8.97 -4.02 -2.34
CA ALA A 35 -10.14 -4.64 -2.93
C ALA A 35 -11.44 -3.90 -2.55
N GLU A 36 -11.60 -3.52 -1.29
CA GLU A 36 -12.77 -2.80 -0.78
C GLU A 36 -12.98 -1.45 -1.50
N TYR A 37 -11.89 -0.72 -1.71
CA TYR A 37 -11.92 0.57 -2.42
C TYR A 37 -11.76 0.44 -3.94
N LYS A 38 -11.55 -0.78 -4.48
CA LYS A 38 -11.33 -1.06 -5.91
C LYS A 38 -10.20 -0.20 -6.52
N ILE A 39 -9.07 -0.18 -5.81
CA ILE A 39 -7.87 0.60 -6.15
C ILE A 39 -6.62 -0.26 -6.41
N ASP A 40 -6.74 -1.58 -6.34
CA ASP A 40 -5.65 -2.54 -6.55
C ASP A 40 -4.90 -2.34 -7.88
N ASN A 41 -5.60 -1.87 -8.93
CA ASN A 41 -5.02 -1.52 -10.23
C ASN A 41 -4.79 -0.01 -10.44
N LYS A 42 -4.88 0.80 -9.38
CA LYS A 42 -4.79 2.28 -9.42
C LYS A 42 -3.73 2.83 -8.47
N ILE A 43 -2.83 1.98 -8.00
CA ILE A 43 -1.75 2.37 -7.08
C ILE A 43 -0.51 2.74 -7.88
N PHE A 44 -0.08 3.99 -7.74
CA PHE A 44 1.16 4.49 -8.34
C PHE A 44 2.37 4.32 -7.41
N ALA A 45 2.18 4.61 -6.11
CA ALA A 45 3.24 4.59 -5.10
C ALA A 45 2.67 4.15 -3.75
N ILE A 46 3.50 3.54 -2.92
CA ILE A 46 3.20 3.20 -1.53
C ILE A 46 4.42 3.60 -0.69
N GLY A 47 4.18 4.37 0.37
CA GLY A 47 5.19 4.68 1.39
C GLY A 47 4.94 3.85 2.64
N PHE A 48 6.02 3.38 3.26
CA PHE A 48 6.02 2.66 4.52
C PHE A 48 6.97 3.32 5.51
N ASP A 49 6.65 3.22 6.80
CA ASP A 49 7.64 3.49 7.84
C ASP A 49 8.80 2.45 7.78
N ASN A 50 9.86 2.70 8.56
CA ASN A 50 11.05 1.86 8.60
C ASN A 50 10.87 0.55 9.41
N ALA A 51 9.66 0.03 9.57
CA ALA A 51 9.47 -1.27 10.19
C ALA A 51 9.92 -2.40 9.24
N SER A 52 10.67 -3.38 9.77
CA SER A 52 11.20 -4.50 8.97
C SER A 52 10.10 -5.32 8.31
N SER A 53 9.01 -5.60 9.03
CA SER A 53 7.85 -6.33 8.50
C SER A 53 7.16 -5.59 7.35
N ASN A 54 7.12 -4.25 7.37
CA ASN A 54 6.54 -3.45 6.28
C ASN A 54 7.40 -3.53 5.03
N THR A 55 8.72 -3.36 5.19
CA THR A 55 9.68 -3.50 4.08
C THR A 55 9.60 -4.90 3.45
N ALA A 56 9.47 -5.94 4.27
CA ALA A 56 9.35 -7.32 3.82
C ALA A 56 8.02 -7.65 3.11
N ALA A 57 7.01 -6.77 3.16
CA ALA A 57 5.75 -6.94 2.42
C ALA A 57 5.80 -6.37 0.99
N ILE A 58 6.79 -5.52 0.67
CA ILE A 58 6.90 -4.82 -0.62
C ILE A 58 6.91 -5.78 -1.82
N PRO A 59 7.67 -6.89 -1.85
CA PRO A 59 7.69 -7.78 -3.02
C PRO A 59 6.31 -8.35 -3.37
N ALA A 60 5.55 -8.77 -2.35
CA ALA A 60 4.19 -9.29 -2.54
C ALA A 60 3.22 -8.19 -3.04
N LEU A 61 3.41 -6.94 -2.59
CA LEU A 61 2.62 -5.80 -3.06
C LEU A 61 2.93 -5.42 -4.50
N ILE A 62 4.20 -5.53 -4.93
CA ILE A 62 4.57 -5.32 -6.33
C ILE A 62 3.88 -6.36 -7.23
N GLU A 63 3.85 -7.61 -6.80
CA GLU A 63 3.18 -8.69 -7.53
C GLU A 63 1.66 -8.48 -7.62
N LEU A 64 1.04 -8.04 -6.52
CA LEU A 64 -0.40 -7.76 -6.44
C LEU A 64 -0.80 -6.56 -7.30
N CYS A 65 -0.13 -5.41 -7.12
CA CYS A 65 -0.54 -4.15 -7.72
C CYS A 65 -0.06 -3.99 -9.17
N LYS A 66 0.96 -4.77 -9.58
CA LYS A 66 1.64 -4.65 -10.88
C LYS A 66 1.90 -3.17 -11.27
N PRO A 67 2.51 -2.38 -10.37
CA PRO A 67 2.62 -0.94 -10.54
C PRO A 67 3.55 -0.59 -11.72
N TYR A 68 3.37 0.61 -12.26
CA TYR A 68 4.29 1.16 -13.26
C TYR A 68 5.73 1.18 -12.74
N LEU A 69 6.70 1.06 -13.65
CA LEU A 69 8.14 1.06 -13.35
C LEU A 69 8.56 -0.03 -12.34
N GLY A 70 7.84 -1.15 -12.30
CA GLY A 70 8.20 -2.31 -11.47
C GLY A 70 8.17 -2.04 -9.96
N GLY A 71 7.42 -1.03 -9.51
CA GLY A 71 7.29 -0.72 -8.09
C GLY A 71 8.46 0.08 -7.52
N LYS A 72 9.23 0.78 -8.36
CA LYS A 72 10.31 1.69 -7.93
C LYS A 72 9.88 2.72 -6.88
N PHE A 73 8.58 3.05 -6.82
CA PHE A 73 8.00 3.97 -5.85
C PHE A 73 7.30 3.27 -4.68
N PHE A 74 7.52 1.98 -4.47
CA PHE A 74 7.13 1.25 -3.27
C PHE A 74 8.36 1.26 -2.37
N ILE A 75 8.50 2.36 -1.63
CA ILE A 75 9.73 2.71 -0.94
C ILE A 75 9.51 2.72 0.56
N LYS A 76 10.58 2.41 1.28
CA LYS A 76 10.70 2.72 2.70
C LYS A 76 10.98 4.22 2.83
N ASP A 77 10.26 4.91 3.71
CA ASP A 77 10.61 6.27 4.12
C ASP A 77 11.95 6.21 4.88
N VAL A 78 12.93 6.99 4.40
CA VAL A 78 14.28 7.10 4.98
C VAL A 78 14.24 7.99 6.20
#